data_AF-A0A6G8IEK0-F1
#
_entry.id   AF-A0A6G8IEK0-F1
#
_cell.length_a   1.000
_cell.length_b   1.000
_cell.length_c   1.000
_cell.angle_alpha   90.00
_cell.angle_beta   90.00
_cell.angle_gamma   90.00
#
_symmetry.space_group_name_H-M   'P 1'
#
loop_
_entity.id
_entity.type
_entity.pdbx_description
1 polymer ?
#
loop_
_entity_poly.entity_id
_entity_poly.type
_entity_poly.pdbx_seq_one_letter_code
_entity_poly.pdbx_strand_id
1 'polypeptide(L)'
;MATFNKIPGSREALVESINCGSDQWAIALTNTAPTGTAFTAGTSDLATGGGYTQGGANVTTTSSTESAGTYRLILSDPPTWTASGANIGPFRYATLVDKTVNLQVGYWDYGSSITLLSANSDTFTVDLDNTNGVISLG
;
A
#
# COMPACT_ATOMS: atom_id res chain seq x y z
N MET A 1 4.73 -6.19 -12.96
CA MET A 1 4.67 -5.42 -11.69
C MET A 1 4.18 -4.02 -12.01
N ALA A 2 3.18 -3.51 -11.30
CA ALA A 2 2.79 -2.11 -11.44
C ALA A 2 3.95 -1.20 -10.99
N THR A 3 4.05 0.01 -11.52
CA THR A 3 5.12 0.95 -11.16
C THR A 3 4.72 1.76 -9.93
N PHE A 4 5.65 1.94 -8.99
CA PHE A 4 5.44 2.76 -7.81
C PHE A 4 5.50 4.26 -8.14
N ASN A 5 4.48 5.01 -7.74
CA ASN A 5 4.36 6.45 -7.88
C ASN A 5 4.42 7.11 -6.50
N LYS A 6 5.30 8.10 -6.33
CA LYS A 6 5.42 8.84 -5.06
C LYS A 6 4.33 9.91 -4.95
N ILE A 7 3.72 10.04 -3.78
CA ILE A 7 2.75 11.11 -3.49
C ILE A 7 3.53 12.40 -3.13
N PRO A 8 3.16 13.58 -3.65
CA PRO A 8 3.77 14.85 -3.24
C PRO A 8 3.68 15.06 -1.71
N GLY A 9 4.75 15.56 -1.09
CA GLY A 9 4.83 15.73 0.37
C GLY A 9 5.22 14.45 1.15
N SER A 10 5.17 13.27 0.53
CA SER A 10 5.60 12.02 1.19
C SER A 10 7.05 12.05 1.66
N ARG A 11 7.95 12.72 0.94
CA ARG A 11 9.36 12.85 1.36
C ARG A 11 9.53 13.61 2.67
N GLU A 12 8.77 14.69 2.87
CA GLU A 12 8.81 15.47 4.12
C GLU A 12 8.33 14.60 5.28
N ALA A 13 7.19 13.91 5.10
CA ALA A 13 6.70 12.94 6.08
C ALA A 13 7.73 11.84 6.39
N LEU A 14 8.43 11.31 5.38
CA LEU A 14 9.45 10.28 5.53
C LEU A 14 10.68 10.72 6.32
N VAL A 15 10.97 12.02 6.39
CA VAL A 15 12.15 12.54 7.09
C VAL A 15 11.83 13.22 8.42
N GLU A 16 10.57 13.61 8.66
CA GLU A 16 10.17 14.34 9.86
C GLU A 16 9.16 13.60 10.76
N SER A 17 8.38 12.66 10.24
CA SER A 17 7.26 12.06 10.97
C SER A 17 7.23 10.54 10.99
N ILE A 18 7.68 9.90 9.91
CA ILE A 18 7.64 8.45 9.76
C ILE A 18 8.96 7.82 10.21
N ASN A 19 8.87 6.81 11.06
CA ASN A 19 9.96 5.91 11.35
C ASN A 19 9.80 4.62 10.55
N CYS A 20 10.44 4.57 9.37
CA CYS A 20 10.31 3.45 8.44
C CYS A 20 10.69 2.08 9.02
N GLY A 21 11.54 2.03 10.05
CA GLY A 21 11.99 0.78 10.66
C GLY A 21 11.06 0.24 11.75
N SER A 22 10.29 1.10 12.41
CA SER A 22 9.43 0.70 13.54
C SER A 22 7.94 0.88 13.29
N ASP A 23 7.56 1.72 12.32
CA ASP A 23 6.16 2.01 12.06
C ASP A 23 5.46 0.85 11.35
N GLN A 24 4.14 0.75 11.58
CA GLN A 24 3.33 -0.29 10.97
C GLN A 24 2.92 0.12 9.56
N TRP A 25 3.46 -0.59 8.58
CA TRP A 25 3.10 -0.40 7.17
C TRP A 25 1.90 -1.27 6.76
N ALA A 26 1.16 -0.80 5.76
CA ALA A 26 0.11 -1.56 5.10
C ALA A 26 -0.05 -1.19 3.62
N ILE A 27 -0.67 -2.09 2.88
CA ILE A 27 -1.13 -1.87 1.52
C ILE A 27 -2.65 -1.79 1.51
N ALA A 28 -3.20 -0.66 1.09
CA ALA A 28 -4.65 -0.43 1.00
C ALA A 28 -5.09 -0.31 -0.47
N LEU A 29 -6.29 -0.80 -0.80
CA LEU A 29 -6.82 -0.78 -2.16
C LEU A 29 -7.78 0.40 -2.34
N THR A 30 -7.71 1.10 -3.47
CA THR A 30 -8.60 2.23 -3.75
C THR A 30 -8.89 2.36 -5.24
N ASN A 31 -10.05 2.92 -5.59
CA ASN A 31 -10.41 3.22 -6.97
C ASN A 31 -10.13 4.68 -7.36
N THR A 32 -9.67 5.49 -6.42
CA THR A 32 -9.35 6.91 -6.62
C THR A 32 -7.84 7.10 -6.52
N ALA A 33 -7.24 7.80 -7.48
CA ALA A 33 -5.80 8.06 -7.45
C ALA A 33 -5.45 8.89 -6.20
N PRO A 34 -4.49 8.44 -5.37
CA PRO A 34 -4.03 9.23 -4.23
C PRO A 34 -3.35 10.53 -4.67
N THR A 35 -3.80 11.67 -4.13
CA THR A 35 -3.27 13.00 -4.47
C THR A 35 -2.59 13.71 -3.29
N GLY A 36 -2.74 13.21 -2.07
CA GLY A 36 -2.17 13.78 -0.85
C GLY A 36 -1.82 12.72 0.18
N THR A 37 -1.08 13.11 1.21
CA THR A 37 -0.50 12.18 2.19
C THR A 37 -1.48 11.77 3.28
N ALA A 38 -2.53 12.52 3.58
CA ALA A 38 -3.49 12.11 4.61
C ALA A 38 -4.20 10.80 4.21
N PHE A 39 -4.30 9.86 5.15
CA PHE A 39 -4.99 8.60 4.98
C PHE A 39 -6.06 8.41 6.06
N THR A 40 -7.29 8.09 5.63
CA THR A 40 -8.40 7.76 6.52
C THR A 40 -9.01 6.44 6.06
N ALA A 41 -8.91 5.40 6.89
CA ALA A 41 -9.47 4.09 6.58
C ALA A 41 -10.98 4.14 6.29
N GLY A 42 -11.40 3.51 5.19
CA GLY A 42 -12.77 3.48 4.68
C GLY A 42 -13.17 4.69 3.84
N THR A 43 -12.32 5.72 3.79
CA THR A 43 -12.52 6.93 2.98
C THR A 43 -11.45 7.06 1.89
N SER A 44 -10.18 6.85 2.25
CA SER A 44 -9.05 6.87 1.32
C SER A 44 -8.90 5.55 0.55
N ASP A 45 -9.42 4.46 1.12
CA ASP A 45 -9.44 3.10 0.57
C ASP A 45 -10.87 2.52 0.55
N LEU A 46 -11.00 1.25 0.17
CA LEU A 46 -12.31 0.59 0.17
C LEU A 46 -12.89 0.48 1.58
N ALA A 47 -14.22 0.47 1.68
CA ALA A 47 -14.91 0.05 2.89
C ALA A 47 -14.72 -1.45 3.15
N THR A 48 -14.87 -1.86 4.41
CA THR A 48 -14.84 -3.30 4.78
C THR A 48 -15.97 -4.05 4.07
N GLY A 49 -15.62 -5.16 3.42
CA GLY A 49 -16.57 -5.99 2.67
C GLY A 49 -15.88 -6.96 1.73
N GLY A 50 -16.56 -8.06 1.41
CA GLY A 50 -16.08 -9.02 0.42
C GLY A 50 -14.78 -9.74 0.76
N GLY A 51 -14.32 -9.70 2.02
CA GLY A 51 -12.99 -10.19 2.43
C GLY A 51 -11.91 -9.10 2.51
N TYR A 52 -12.22 -7.86 2.11
CA TYR A 52 -11.39 -6.68 2.37
C TYR A 52 -11.73 -6.05 3.72
N THR A 53 -10.72 -5.59 4.46
CA THR A 53 -10.88 -4.78 5.67
C THR A 53 -10.28 -3.41 5.43
N GLN A 54 -11.02 -2.35 5.75
CA GLN A 54 -10.54 -0.97 5.60
C GLN A 54 -9.23 -0.72 6.35
N GLY A 55 -8.42 0.19 5.83
CA GLY A 55 -7.05 0.42 6.30
C GLY A 55 -6.03 -0.59 5.74
N GLY A 56 -6.46 -1.44 4.79
CA GLY A 56 -5.59 -2.34 4.06
C GLY A 56 -5.03 -3.51 4.88
N ALA A 57 -4.20 -4.30 4.21
CA ALA A 57 -3.49 -5.42 4.82
C ALA A 57 -2.12 -4.98 5.32
N ASN A 58 -1.80 -5.30 6.57
CA ASN A 58 -0.49 -5.01 7.15
C ASN A 58 0.61 -5.76 6.40
N VAL A 59 1.78 -5.13 6.28
CA VAL A 59 3.01 -5.74 5.74
C VAL A 59 4.12 -5.71 6.77
N THR A 60 5.09 -6.60 6.61
CA THR A 60 6.24 -6.70 7.52
C THR A 60 7.43 -5.93 6.95
N THR A 61 8.10 -5.14 7.79
CA THR A 61 9.38 -4.52 7.43
C THR A 61 10.48 -5.58 7.42
N THR A 62 10.98 -5.92 6.24
CA THR A 62 12.11 -6.85 6.06
C THR A 62 13.43 -6.16 6.36
N SER A 63 13.60 -4.94 5.85
CA SER A 63 14.76 -4.10 6.18
C SER A 63 14.44 -2.62 6.01
N SER A 64 15.10 -1.79 6.81
CA SER A 64 15.05 -0.33 6.75
C SER A 64 16.47 0.18 6.99
N THR A 65 17.26 0.28 5.93
CA THR A 65 18.72 0.47 6.07
C THR A 65 19.27 1.38 4.99
N GLU A 66 20.31 2.13 5.34
CA GLU A 66 21.13 2.89 4.41
C GLU A 66 22.43 2.14 4.09
N SER A 67 22.84 2.18 2.83
CA SER A 67 24.13 1.69 2.38
C SER A 67 24.64 2.53 1.20
N ALA A 68 25.89 2.99 1.30
CA ALA A 68 26.58 3.76 0.26
C ALA A 68 25.84 5.03 -0.21
N GLY A 69 25.21 5.74 0.71
CA GLY A 69 24.45 6.97 0.49
C GLY A 69 23.01 6.75 0.01
N THR A 70 22.52 5.51 -0.03
CA THR A 70 21.13 5.22 -0.43
C THR A 70 20.41 4.46 0.67
N TYR A 71 19.35 5.07 1.20
CA TYR A 71 18.40 4.45 2.11
C TYR A 71 17.36 3.64 1.35
N ARG A 72 17.07 2.42 1.82
CA ARG A 72 16.03 1.54 1.27
C ARG A 72 15.11 1.01 2.38
N LEU A 73 13.81 1.05 2.10
CA LEU A 73 12.79 0.32 2.86
C LEU A 73 12.34 -0.88 2.04
N ILE A 74 12.54 -2.09 2.57
CA ILE A 74 12.08 -3.35 1.99
C ILE A 74 10.97 -3.91 2.87
N LEU A 75 9.82 -4.18 2.26
CA LEU A 75 8.65 -4.75 2.92
C LEU A 75 8.34 -6.12 2.31
N SER A 76 7.76 -7.02 3.09
CA SER A 76 7.17 -8.26 2.57
C SER A 76 5.90 -7.96 1.79
N ASP A 77 5.54 -8.84 0.85
CA ASP A 77 4.24 -8.77 0.18
C ASP A 77 3.09 -8.81 1.21
N PRO A 78 1.99 -8.07 0.97
CA PRO A 78 0.80 -8.20 1.78
C PRO A 78 0.16 -9.58 1.61
N PRO A 79 -0.60 -10.03 2.63
CA PRO A 79 -1.48 -11.19 2.48
C PRO A 79 -2.39 -11.08 1.26
N THR A 80 -2.62 -12.20 0.57
CA THR A 80 -3.54 -12.29 -0.55
C THR A 80 -4.97 -11.96 -0.12
N TRP A 81 -5.61 -11.00 -0.78
CA TRP A 81 -7.04 -10.80 -0.66
C TRP A 81 -7.78 -11.84 -1.48
N THR A 82 -8.82 -12.44 -0.90
CA THR A 82 -9.71 -13.39 -1.58
C THR A 82 -11.13 -12.89 -1.45
N ALA A 83 -11.84 -12.73 -2.57
CA ALA A 83 -13.22 -12.31 -2.55
C ALA A 83 -14.12 -13.38 -1.90
N SER A 84 -14.81 -13.01 -0.82
CA SER A 84 -15.67 -13.93 -0.06
C SER A 84 -16.88 -13.20 0.52
N GLY A 85 -18.07 -13.81 0.43
CA GLY A 85 -19.35 -13.23 0.89
C GLY A 85 -19.89 -12.08 0.02
N ALA A 86 -19.01 -11.26 -0.55
CA ALA A 86 -19.30 -10.21 -1.52
C ALA A 86 -18.06 -9.96 -2.41
N ASN A 87 -18.23 -9.19 -3.48
CA ASN A 87 -17.11 -8.78 -4.34
C ASN A 87 -16.19 -7.79 -3.61
N ILE A 88 -14.91 -7.77 -3.98
CA ILE A 88 -13.96 -6.70 -3.58
C ILE A 88 -13.78 -5.75 -4.75
N GLY A 89 -13.88 -4.45 -4.48
CA GLY A 89 -13.67 -3.39 -5.47
C GLY A 89 -14.97 -2.71 -5.94
N PRO A 90 -14.90 -1.93 -7.04
CA PRO A 90 -13.73 -1.78 -7.89
C PRO A 90 -12.54 -1.13 -7.18
N PHE A 91 -11.32 -1.48 -7.56
CA PHE A 91 -10.10 -0.78 -7.19
C PHE A 91 -9.13 -0.73 -8.38
N ARG A 92 -8.29 0.29 -8.45
CA ARG A 92 -7.25 0.42 -9.49
C ARG A 92 -5.87 0.63 -8.89
N TYR A 93 -5.81 1.19 -7.70
CA TYR A 93 -4.57 1.55 -7.04
C TYR A 93 -4.37 0.73 -5.77
N ALA A 94 -3.13 0.39 -5.50
CA ALA A 94 -2.69 -0.07 -4.19
C ALA A 94 -1.83 1.05 -3.58
N THR A 95 -2.17 1.56 -2.41
CA THR A 95 -1.44 2.65 -1.73
C THR A 95 -0.62 2.12 -0.57
N LEU A 96 0.62 2.58 -0.43
CA LEU A 96 1.50 2.30 0.70
C LEU A 96 1.17 3.29 1.82
N VAL A 97 0.73 2.74 2.96
CA VAL A 97 0.25 3.50 4.11
C VAL A 97 1.14 3.20 5.31
N ASP A 98 1.60 4.25 5.96
CA ASP A 98 2.05 4.20 7.34
C ASP A 98 0.82 4.34 8.25
N LYS A 99 0.47 3.25 8.95
CA LYS A 99 -0.69 3.21 9.86
C LYS A 99 -0.38 3.78 11.23
N THR A 100 0.89 3.93 11.61
CA THR A 100 1.26 4.55 12.87
C THR A 100 0.87 6.03 12.84
N VAL A 101 1.20 6.72 11.74
CA VAL A 101 0.92 8.16 11.59
C VAL A 101 -0.27 8.48 10.68
N ASN A 102 -0.90 7.46 10.08
CA ASN A 102 -2.03 7.58 9.14
C ASN A 102 -1.69 8.45 7.93
N LEU A 103 -0.53 8.18 7.32
CA LEU A 103 -0.10 8.83 6.09
C LEU A 103 0.14 7.81 4.98
N GLN A 104 -0.20 8.18 3.74
CA GLN A 104 0.12 7.44 2.53
C GLN A 104 1.28 8.11 1.79
N VAL A 105 2.23 7.30 1.33
CA VAL A 105 3.52 7.78 0.81
C VAL A 105 3.66 7.59 -0.71
N GLY A 106 2.92 6.64 -1.27
CA GLY A 106 2.97 6.32 -2.69
C GLY A 106 1.98 5.23 -3.05
N TYR A 107 1.85 4.93 -4.34
CA TYR A 107 0.89 3.96 -4.83
C TYR A 107 1.33 3.28 -6.13
N TRP A 108 0.79 2.10 -6.36
CA TRP A 108 0.88 1.36 -7.61
C TRP A 108 -0.40 1.52 -8.40
N ASP A 109 -0.29 1.86 -9.68
CA ASP A 109 -1.44 1.94 -10.60
C ASP A 109 -1.49 0.70 -11.50
N TYR A 110 -2.59 -0.04 -11.46
CA TYR A 110 -2.82 -1.23 -12.27
C TYR A 110 -3.41 -0.92 -13.66
N GLY A 111 -3.60 0.36 -13.99
CA GLY A 111 -3.99 0.86 -15.31
C GLY A 111 -5.49 0.75 -15.62
N SER A 112 -6.21 -0.11 -14.89
CA SER A 112 -7.66 -0.30 -15.02
C SER A 112 -8.28 -0.70 -13.69
N SER A 113 -9.59 -0.45 -13.54
CA SER A 113 -10.34 -0.88 -12.36
C SER A 113 -10.55 -2.40 -12.39
N ILE A 114 -10.26 -3.03 -11.26
CA ILE A 114 -10.35 -4.46 -10.99
C ILE A 114 -11.48 -4.68 -9.99
N THR A 115 -12.30 -5.69 -10.22
CA THR A 115 -13.29 -6.19 -9.26
C THR A 115 -13.06 -7.68 -9.09
N LEU A 116 -12.83 -8.13 -7.86
CA LEU A 116 -12.70 -9.54 -7.54
C LEU A 116 -14.08 -10.10 -7.25
N LEU A 117 -14.48 -11.11 -8.01
CA LEU A 117 -15.79 -11.74 -7.90
C LEU A 117 -15.77 -12.85 -6.85
N SER A 118 -16.65 -12.78 -5.85
CA SER A 118 -16.73 -13.82 -4.83
C SER A 118 -17.21 -15.16 -5.39
N ALA A 119 -18.05 -15.14 -6.43
CA ALA A 119 -18.54 -16.33 -7.12
C ALA A 119 -17.42 -17.22 -7.67
N ASN A 120 -16.27 -16.62 -8.00
CA ASN A 120 -15.09 -17.31 -8.53
C ASN A 120 -13.98 -17.47 -7.49
N SER A 121 -14.17 -16.92 -6.28
CA SER A 121 -13.09 -16.78 -5.29
C SER A 121 -11.87 -16.07 -5.86
N ASP A 122 -12.08 -15.02 -6.65
CA ASP A 122 -10.99 -14.25 -7.25
C ASP A 122 -10.04 -13.73 -6.17
N THR A 123 -8.75 -13.82 -6.45
CA THR A 123 -7.69 -13.41 -5.54
C THR A 123 -6.88 -12.26 -6.11
N PHE A 124 -6.31 -11.45 -5.22
CA PHE A 124 -5.37 -10.41 -5.59
C PHE A 124 -4.22 -10.34 -4.59
N THR A 125 -3.01 -10.17 -5.09
CA THR A 125 -1.80 -9.97 -4.28
C THR A 125 -0.98 -8.87 -4.93
N VAL A 126 -0.52 -7.93 -4.12
CA VAL A 126 0.45 -6.92 -4.57
C VAL A 126 1.83 -7.53 -4.43
N ASP A 127 2.60 -7.48 -5.50
CA ASP A 127 3.99 -7.94 -5.56
C ASP A 127 4.90 -6.72 -5.34
N LEU A 128 5.54 -6.65 -4.17
CA LEU A 128 6.44 -5.57 -3.78
C LEU A 128 7.88 -5.90 -4.17
N ASP A 129 8.65 -4.88 -4.54
CA ASP A 129 10.07 -5.07 -4.86
C ASP A 129 10.88 -5.37 -3.59
N ASN A 130 11.04 -6.66 -3.31
CA ASN A 130 11.78 -7.16 -2.16
C ASN A 130 13.31 -7.04 -2.30
N THR A 131 13.81 -6.54 -3.44
CA THR A 131 15.24 -6.39 -3.73
C THR A 131 15.68 -4.94 -3.70
N ASN A 132 14.96 -4.07 -4.40
CA ASN A 132 15.25 -2.63 -4.48
C ASN A 132 14.48 -1.83 -3.44
N GLY A 133 13.45 -2.42 -2.82
CA GLY A 133 12.60 -1.78 -1.83
C GLY A 133 11.48 -0.95 -2.45
N VAL A 134 10.53 -0.56 -1.59
CA VAL A 134 9.37 0.28 -1.95
C VAL A 134 9.67 1.77 -1.81
N ILE A 135 10.64 2.14 -0.99
CA ILE A 135 11.13 3.51 -0.83
C ILE A 135 12.64 3.53 -1.02
N SER A 136 13.10 4.48 -1.83
CA SER A 136 14.52 4.81 -1.99
C SER A 136 14.71 6.32 -1.85
N LEU A 137 15.63 6.69 -0.93
CA LEU A 137 16.08 8.04 -0.66
C LEU A 137 17.62 8.07 -0.79
N GLY A 138 18.14 9.11 -1.44
CA GLY A 138 19.56 9.42 -1.55
C GLY A 138 19.74 10.92 -1.63
#